data_AF-A0A9C9N5M0-F1
#
_entry.id   AF-A0A9C9N5M0-F1
#
_cell.length_a   1.000
_cell.length_b   1.000
_cell.length_c   1.000
_cell.angle_alpha   90.00
_cell.angle_beta   90.00
_cell.angle_gamma   90.00
#
_symmetry.space_group_name_H-M   'P 1'
#
loop_
_entity.id
_entity.type
_entity.pdbx_description
1 polymer ?
#
loop_
_entity_poly.entity_id
_entity_poly.type
_entity_poly.pdbx_seq_one_letter_code
_entity_poly.pdbx_strand_id
1 'polypeptide(L)'
;MGHESRMTHYDIYLVGVGGQGVLTIGDLISETALQRGMPVNFYPTKGMAQRGGFVKAQLRLGREMAGPNISERGADLVIAMEVSEALKAIRFVKPGGEGVLFGHVWQPTAVTLGKAEYPALAQVIEQMQAAGAEVHYLDPADVPLYEGTPAPANVFTLGAALGRTRLGEVLPSEAVAGVIEQRWRRGVERNRLAFQAGLASR
;
A
#
# COMPACT_ATOMS: atom_id res chain seq x y z
N MET A 1 0.68 30.03 -25.72
CA MET A 1 1.61 29.74 -24.60
C MET A 1 0.97 28.63 -23.80
N GLY A 2 1.50 27.41 -23.95
CA GLY A 2 0.88 26.19 -23.45
C GLY A 2 0.78 26.22 -21.92
N HIS A 3 -0.40 25.90 -21.41
CA HIS A 3 -0.58 25.56 -20.01
C HIS A 3 0.11 24.21 -19.81
N GLU A 4 1.37 24.24 -19.37
CA GLU A 4 2.07 23.05 -18.90
C GLU A 4 1.32 22.61 -17.63
N SER A 5 0.35 21.71 -17.81
CA SER A 5 -0.40 21.13 -16.69
C SER A 5 0.61 20.60 -15.70
N ARG A 6 0.66 21.24 -14.53
CA ARG A 6 1.58 20.89 -13.44
C ARG A 6 1.37 19.40 -13.15
N MET A 7 2.30 18.56 -13.58
CA MET A 7 2.18 17.12 -13.44
C MET A 7 2.09 16.78 -11.94
N THR A 8 1.01 16.12 -11.53
CA THR A 8 0.82 15.72 -10.14
C THR A 8 1.85 14.67 -9.80
N HIS A 9 2.75 15.01 -8.87
CA HIS A 9 3.72 14.08 -8.33
C HIS A 9 3.10 13.39 -7.11
N TYR A 10 3.31 12.09 -6.98
CA TYR A 10 2.78 11.32 -5.85
C TYR A 10 3.75 10.20 -5.47
N ASP A 11 4.37 10.33 -4.30
CA ASP A 11 5.37 9.40 -3.77
C ASP A 11 4.71 8.47 -2.74
N ILE A 12 4.82 7.14 -2.94
CA ILE A 12 4.17 6.12 -2.10
C ILE A 12 5.23 5.23 -1.45
N TYR A 13 5.13 5.04 -0.14
CA TYR A 13 5.97 4.13 0.62
C TYR A 13 5.15 2.90 1.06
N LEU A 14 5.58 1.72 0.63
CA LEU A 14 4.91 0.45 0.86
C LEU A 14 5.73 -0.39 1.85
N VAL A 15 5.09 -0.96 2.87
CA VAL A 15 5.72 -1.92 3.79
C VAL A 15 4.82 -3.10 4.13
N GLY A 16 5.45 -4.20 4.54
CA GLY A 16 4.78 -5.35 5.11
C GLY A 16 5.73 -6.52 5.28
N VAL A 17 5.15 -7.71 5.39
CA VAL A 17 5.85 -8.98 5.58
C VAL A 17 5.85 -9.78 4.28
N GLY A 18 6.93 -10.53 4.04
CA GLY A 18 7.06 -11.42 2.90
C GLY A 18 5.90 -12.40 2.78
N GLY A 19 5.18 -12.33 1.65
CA GLY A 19 3.99 -13.13 1.36
C GLY A 19 2.69 -12.33 1.30
N GLN A 20 2.67 -11.09 1.80
CA GLN A 20 1.47 -10.25 1.85
C GLN A 20 1.17 -9.47 0.57
N GLY A 21 1.89 -9.71 -0.54
CA GLY A 21 1.60 -9.03 -1.81
C GLY A 21 1.96 -7.53 -1.87
N VAL A 22 2.84 -7.03 -0.98
CA VAL A 22 3.33 -5.63 -0.98
C VAL A 22 3.88 -5.21 -2.35
N LEU A 23 4.72 -6.06 -2.96
CA LEU A 23 5.28 -5.76 -4.28
C LEU A 23 4.24 -5.84 -5.38
N THR A 24 3.21 -6.68 -5.22
CA THR A 24 2.09 -6.77 -6.16
C THR A 24 1.26 -5.48 -6.17
N ILE A 25 1.05 -4.84 -5.02
CA ILE A 25 0.44 -3.50 -4.96
C ILE A 25 1.30 -2.52 -5.77
N GLY A 26 2.62 -2.56 -5.55
CA GLY A 26 3.57 -1.72 -6.27
C GLY A 26 3.54 -1.91 -7.79
N ASP A 27 3.51 -3.17 -8.24
CA ASP A 27 3.40 -3.54 -9.66
C ASP A 27 2.10 -3.01 -10.29
N LEU A 28 0.95 -3.21 -9.62
CA LEU A 28 -0.35 -2.78 -10.14
C LEU A 28 -0.41 -1.25 -10.31
N ILE A 29 0.10 -0.50 -9.33
CA ILE A 29 0.18 0.96 -9.40
C ILE A 29 1.12 1.38 -10.55
N SER A 30 2.29 0.74 -10.66
CA SER A 30 3.27 1.05 -11.71
C SER A 30 2.74 0.78 -13.10
N GLU A 31 2.15 -0.40 -13.31
CA GLU A 31 1.58 -0.81 -14.58
C GLU A 31 0.42 0.11 -14.98
N THR A 32 -0.43 0.50 -14.03
CA THR A 32 -1.49 1.49 -14.27
C THR A 32 -0.91 2.84 -14.69
N ALA A 33 0.11 3.34 -13.98
CA ALA A 33 0.76 4.61 -14.31
C ALA A 33 1.39 4.57 -15.72
N LEU A 34 2.08 3.48 -16.07
CA LEU A 34 2.68 3.28 -17.39
C LEU A 34 1.61 3.27 -18.50
N GLN A 35 0.51 2.53 -18.33
CA GLN A 35 -0.59 2.49 -19.29
C GLN A 35 -1.25 3.87 -19.48
N ARG A 36 -1.15 4.74 -18.48
CA ARG A 36 -1.66 6.11 -18.49
C ARG A 36 -0.66 7.15 -19.03
N GLY A 37 0.54 6.73 -19.43
CA GLY A 37 1.61 7.62 -19.88
C GLY A 37 2.20 8.49 -18.75
N MET A 38 1.99 8.10 -17.49
CA MET A 38 2.54 8.78 -16.33
C MET A 38 3.93 8.21 -16.00
N PRO A 39 4.97 9.05 -15.87
CA PRO A 39 6.28 8.58 -15.41
C PRO A 39 6.15 7.89 -14.05
N VAL A 40 6.76 6.71 -13.91
CA VAL A 40 6.80 5.97 -12.65
C VAL A 40 8.19 5.39 -12.43
N ASN A 41 8.68 5.53 -11.20
CA ASN A 41 9.87 4.84 -10.74
C ASN A 41 9.49 3.92 -9.57
N PHE A 42 9.82 2.63 -9.69
CA PHE A 42 9.49 1.59 -8.72
C PHE A 42 10.75 0.93 -8.15
N TYR A 43 10.90 0.98 -6.83
CA TYR A 43 12.09 0.47 -6.13
C TYR A 43 11.70 -0.53 -5.05
N PRO A 44 11.50 -1.81 -5.42
CA PRO A 44 11.25 -2.88 -4.47
C PRO A 44 12.53 -3.24 -3.71
N THR A 45 12.44 -3.42 -2.40
CA THR A 45 13.50 -4.00 -1.57
C THR A 45 12.94 -5.19 -0.81
N LYS A 46 13.48 -6.37 -1.08
CA LYS A 46 13.17 -7.60 -0.35
C LYS A 46 14.30 -7.87 0.64
N GLY A 47 13.98 -8.05 1.93
CA GLY A 47 14.95 -8.63 2.86
C GLY A 47 15.38 -10.04 2.41
N MET A 48 16.52 -10.52 2.91
CA MET A 48 17.06 -11.85 2.56
C MET A 48 16.12 -13.01 2.96
N ALA A 49 15.15 -12.79 3.85
CA ALA A 49 14.17 -13.78 4.25
C ALA A 49 12.95 -13.78 3.31
N GLN A 50 12.74 -14.90 2.61
CA GLN A 50 11.66 -15.04 1.62
C GLN A 50 10.24 -15.12 2.22
N ARG A 51 10.11 -15.44 3.52
CA ARG A 51 8.85 -15.46 4.28
C ARG A 51 9.08 -14.90 5.68
N GLY A 52 8.15 -14.11 6.20
CA GLY A 52 8.25 -13.53 7.54
C GLY A 52 9.25 -12.36 7.67
N GLY A 53 9.98 -12.03 6.61
CA GLY A 53 10.90 -10.90 6.59
C GLY A 53 10.24 -9.59 6.18
N PHE A 54 10.82 -8.47 6.60
CA PHE A 54 10.42 -7.13 6.16
C PHE A 54 10.56 -6.98 4.65
N VAL A 55 9.49 -6.47 4.04
CA VAL A 55 9.44 -6.08 2.63
C VAL A 55 9.07 -4.62 2.58
N LYS A 56 9.80 -3.85 1.75
CA LYS A 56 9.42 -2.48 1.43
C LYS A 56 9.46 -2.23 -0.08
N ALA A 57 8.70 -1.26 -0.51
CA ALA A 57 8.72 -0.74 -1.87
C ALA A 57 8.54 0.78 -1.83
N GLN A 58 9.13 1.46 -2.80
CA GLN A 58 8.98 2.90 -2.98
C GLN A 58 8.54 3.16 -4.41
N LEU A 59 7.48 3.95 -4.57
CA LEU A 59 6.94 4.37 -5.86
C LEU A 59 6.99 5.88 -5.95
N ARG A 60 7.39 6.38 -7.11
CA ARG A 60 7.41 7.82 -7.39
C ARG A 60 6.70 8.07 -8.70
N LEU A 61 5.50 8.64 -8.62
CA LEU A 61 4.61 8.89 -9.74
C LEU A 61 4.77 10.33 -10.23
N GLY A 62 4.64 10.53 -11.55
CA GLY A 62 4.67 11.84 -12.20
C GLY A 62 6.06 12.48 -12.28
N ARG A 63 7.15 11.81 -11.86
CA ARG A 63 8.52 12.34 -11.91
C ARG A 63 9.29 11.71 -13.06
N GLU A 64 9.65 12.51 -14.08
CA GLU A 64 10.47 12.03 -15.21
C GLU A 64 11.85 11.53 -14.77
N MET A 65 12.50 12.25 -13.84
CA MET A 65 13.74 11.83 -13.21
C MET A 65 13.58 11.85 -11.70
N ALA A 66 13.70 10.68 -11.08
CA ALA A 66 13.70 10.55 -9.63
C ALA A 66 14.73 9.51 -9.19
N GLY A 67 15.43 9.79 -8.10
CA GLY A 67 16.26 8.80 -7.42
C GLY A 67 15.41 7.76 -6.67
N PRO A 68 16.04 6.64 -6.27
CA PRO A 68 15.36 5.48 -5.68
C PRO A 68 14.71 5.70 -4.32
N ASN A 69 15.17 6.73 -3.60
CA ASN A 69 14.81 6.92 -2.20
C ASN A 69 13.85 8.09 -2.04
N ILE A 70 12.71 7.80 -1.44
CA ILE A 70 11.84 8.77 -0.80
C ILE A 70 12.53 9.18 0.51
N SER A 71 12.73 10.47 0.68
CA SER A 71 13.32 11.01 1.91
C SER A 71 12.34 10.88 3.08
N GLU A 72 12.84 10.94 4.31
CA GLU A 72 11.96 11.09 5.47
C GLU A 72 11.04 12.29 5.29
N ARG A 73 9.79 12.15 5.73
CA ARG A 73 8.73 13.13 5.50
C ARG A 73 8.47 13.48 4.02
N GLY A 74 8.77 12.56 3.11
CA GLY A 74 8.67 12.77 1.66
C GLY A 74 7.53 12.00 0.98
N ALA A 75 6.93 11.00 1.62
CA ALA A 75 5.85 10.22 1.03
C ALA A 75 4.51 10.94 1.19
N ASP A 76 3.75 11.01 0.10
CA ASP A 76 2.35 11.44 0.10
C ASP A 76 1.47 10.37 0.75
N LEU A 77 1.81 9.10 0.55
CA LEU A 77 1.07 7.96 1.06
C LEU A 77 2.01 6.89 1.64
N VAL A 78 1.71 6.41 2.84
CA VAL A 78 2.27 5.17 3.40
C VAL A 78 1.21 4.08 3.35
N ILE A 79 1.52 2.92 2.79
CA ILE A 79 0.66 1.73 2.84
C ILE A 79 1.39 0.63 3.61
N ALA A 80 0.85 0.26 4.77
CA ALA A 80 1.37 -0.79 5.63
C ALA A 80 0.44 -2.00 5.64
N MET A 81 0.97 -3.16 5.24
CA MET A 81 0.24 -4.43 5.22
C MET A 81 0.29 -5.20 6.55
N GLU A 82 0.96 -4.66 7.57
CA GLU A 82 1.19 -5.31 8.87
C GLU A 82 1.40 -4.26 9.97
N VAL A 83 0.82 -4.50 11.15
CA VAL A 83 0.73 -3.52 12.26
C VAL A 83 2.10 -3.09 12.78
N SER A 84 3.00 -4.01 13.09
CA SER A 84 4.34 -3.68 13.58
C SER A 84 5.22 -3.06 12.48
N GLU A 85 5.05 -3.47 11.22
CA GLU A 85 5.84 -2.96 10.10
C GLU A 85 5.51 -1.49 9.77
N ALA A 86 4.30 -1.04 10.09
CA ALA A 86 3.92 0.37 9.97
C ALA A 86 4.88 1.30 10.72
N LEU A 87 5.33 0.92 11.92
CA LEU A 87 6.28 1.69 12.74
C LEU A 87 7.63 1.95 12.05
N LYS A 88 8.03 1.11 11.08
CA LYS A 88 9.26 1.31 10.29
C LYS A 88 9.05 2.32 9.16
N ALA A 89 7.80 2.54 8.73
CA ALA A 89 7.42 3.41 7.63
C ALA A 89 6.94 4.80 8.07
N ILE A 90 6.44 4.95 9.31
CA ILE A 90 5.80 6.21 9.77
C ILE A 90 6.66 7.46 9.55
N ARG A 91 7.98 7.37 9.69
CA ARG A 91 8.90 8.52 9.50
C ARG A 91 8.97 9.02 8.06
N PHE A 92 8.49 8.26 7.10
CA PHE A 92 8.50 8.65 5.69
C PHE A 92 7.27 9.45 5.27
N VAL A 93 6.16 9.38 6.01
CA VAL A 93 4.96 10.17 5.69
C VAL A 93 5.26 11.67 5.88
N LYS A 94 4.90 12.48 4.90
CA LYS A 94 4.98 13.94 5.02
C LYS A 94 3.89 14.46 5.96
N PRO A 95 4.06 15.65 6.58
CA PRO A 95 2.95 16.32 7.27
C PRO A 95 1.75 16.53 6.34
N GLY A 96 0.57 16.06 6.74
CA GLY A 96 -0.66 16.11 5.92
C GLY A 96 -0.70 15.06 4.79
N GLY A 97 0.23 14.11 4.81
CA GLY A 97 0.15 12.89 4.01
C GLY A 97 -0.81 11.87 4.61
N GLU A 98 -0.99 10.76 3.92
CA GLU A 98 -2.00 9.74 4.23
C GLU A 98 -1.32 8.41 4.60
N GLY A 99 -1.97 7.62 5.45
CA GLY A 99 -1.49 6.34 5.92
C GLY A 99 -2.58 5.27 5.85
N VAL A 100 -2.43 4.26 5.01
CA VAL A 100 -3.32 3.09 4.98
C VAL A 100 -2.69 1.97 5.79
N LEU A 101 -3.38 1.52 6.85
CA LEU A 101 -2.93 0.45 7.73
C LEU A 101 -3.86 -0.75 7.63
N PHE A 102 -3.40 -1.84 7.01
CA PHE A 102 -4.07 -3.13 7.08
C PHE A 102 -3.71 -3.83 8.39
N GLY A 103 -4.72 -4.09 9.24
CA GLY A 103 -4.60 -4.56 10.62
C GLY A 103 -4.08 -5.99 10.81
N HIS A 104 -3.33 -6.55 9.86
CA HIS A 104 -2.76 -7.88 9.99
C HIS A 104 -1.67 -7.91 11.06
N VAL A 105 -1.69 -8.95 11.88
CA VAL A 105 -0.71 -9.21 12.93
C VAL A 105 0.13 -10.43 12.53
N TRP A 106 1.42 -10.21 12.32
CA TRP A 106 2.41 -11.25 12.12
C TRP A 106 3.38 -11.24 13.30
N GLN A 107 3.18 -12.12 14.27
CA GLN A 107 4.05 -12.18 15.45
C GLN A 107 5.44 -12.74 15.08
N PRO A 108 6.53 -11.96 15.27
CA PRO A 108 7.88 -12.49 15.11
C PRO A 108 8.17 -13.55 16.17
N THR A 109 9.12 -14.44 15.89
CA THR A 109 9.53 -15.52 16.80
C THR A 109 9.85 -15.02 18.22
N ALA A 110 10.45 -13.83 18.35
CA ALA A 110 10.76 -13.25 19.67
C ALA A 110 9.48 -13.00 20.51
N VAL A 111 8.40 -12.53 19.89
CA VAL A 111 7.10 -12.34 20.55
C VAL A 111 6.47 -13.67 20.91
N THR A 112 6.45 -14.62 19.97
CA THR A 112 5.88 -15.96 20.22
C THR A 112 6.61 -16.70 21.35
N LEU A 113 7.92 -16.46 21.51
CA LEU A 113 8.73 -17.00 22.60
C LEU A 113 8.66 -16.18 23.91
N GLY A 114 7.82 -15.14 23.99
CA GLY A 114 7.68 -14.28 25.16
C GLY A 114 8.91 -13.41 25.47
N LYS A 115 9.79 -13.20 24.48
CA LYS A 115 11.03 -12.41 24.61
C LYS A 115 10.87 -10.95 24.20
N ALA A 116 9.72 -10.58 23.64
CA ALA A 116 9.37 -9.22 23.25
C ALA A 116 7.85 -9.06 23.27
N GLU A 117 7.38 -7.81 23.41
CA GLU A 117 5.97 -7.47 23.28
C GLU A 117 5.66 -7.05 21.84
N TYR A 118 4.47 -7.41 21.36
CA TYR A 118 3.96 -6.91 20.09
C TYR A 118 3.25 -5.57 20.33
N PRO A 119 3.48 -4.54 19.50
CA PRO A 119 2.89 -3.22 19.73
C PRO A 119 1.36 -3.28 19.63
N ALA A 120 0.67 -2.59 20.53
CA ALA A 120 -0.79 -2.50 20.45
C ALA A 120 -1.21 -1.68 19.23
N LEU A 121 -2.29 -2.10 18.55
CA LEU A 121 -2.80 -1.41 17.36
C LEU A 121 -3.06 0.08 17.61
N ALA A 122 -3.68 0.42 18.74
CA ALA A 122 -3.96 1.81 19.11
C ALA A 122 -2.68 2.65 19.20
N GLN A 123 -1.60 2.10 19.77
CA GLN A 123 -0.31 2.78 19.85
C GLN A 123 0.30 3.00 18.45
N VAL A 124 0.18 2.03 17.55
CA VAL A 124 0.67 2.19 16.16
C VAL A 124 -0.10 3.31 15.45
N ILE A 125 -1.42 3.34 15.57
CA ILE A 125 -2.26 4.39 14.98
C ILE A 125 -1.90 5.77 15.55
N GLU A 126 -1.74 5.89 16.88
CA GLU A 126 -1.31 7.14 17.52
C GLU A 126 0.04 7.61 17.00
N GLN A 127 1.02 6.72 16.84
CA GLN A 127 2.34 7.07 16.31
C GLN A 127 2.29 7.50 14.83
N MET A 128 1.43 6.88 14.02
CA MET A 128 1.19 7.31 12.63
C MET A 128 0.58 8.72 12.59
N GLN A 129 -0.42 8.99 13.43
CA GLN A 129 -1.06 10.30 13.53
C GLN A 129 -0.08 11.36 14.04
N ALA A 130 0.73 11.03 15.05
CA ALA A 130 1.77 11.92 15.58
C ALA A 130 2.87 12.24 14.55
N ALA A 131 3.13 11.33 13.60
CA ALA A 131 4.02 11.58 12.46
C ALA A 131 3.39 12.51 11.40
N GLY A 132 2.11 12.85 11.52
CA GLY A 132 1.39 13.76 10.64
C GLY A 132 0.57 13.07 9.55
N ALA A 133 0.33 11.76 9.67
CA ALA A 133 -0.51 11.01 8.74
C ALA A 133 -2.00 11.15 9.09
N GLU A 134 -2.83 11.34 8.07
CA GLU A 134 -4.24 10.95 8.12
C GLU A 134 -4.33 9.42 7.99
N VAL A 135 -4.81 8.74 9.03
CA VAL A 135 -4.73 7.27 9.12
C VAL A 135 -6.06 6.61 8.74
N HIS A 136 -6.02 5.77 7.72
CA HIS A 136 -7.10 4.90 7.28
C HIS A 136 -6.80 3.46 7.71
N TYR A 137 -7.41 3.03 8.82
CA TYR A 137 -7.32 1.64 9.27
C TYR A 137 -8.26 0.76 8.43
N LEU A 138 -7.79 -0.45 8.11
CA LEU A 138 -8.54 -1.50 7.43
C LEU A 138 -8.53 -2.76 8.30
N ASP A 139 -9.72 -3.22 8.69
CA ASP A 139 -9.85 -4.43 9.48
C ASP A 139 -9.66 -5.66 8.56
N PRO A 140 -8.77 -6.62 8.91
CA PRO A 140 -8.68 -7.88 8.17
C PRO A 140 -10.00 -8.64 8.04
N ALA A 141 -10.95 -8.45 8.96
CA ALA A 141 -12.28 -9.05 8.90
C ALA A 141 -13.15 -8.49 7.77
N ASP A 142 -12.85 -7.29 7.26
CA ASP A 142 -13.57 -6.67 6.15
C ASP A 142 -13.17 -7.24 4.78
N VAL A 143 -12.11 -8.06 4.73
CA VAL A 143 -11.73 -8.75 3.49
C VAL A 143 -12.80 -9.79 3.16
N PRO A 144 -13.48 -9.68 1.99
CA PRO A 144 -14.59 -10.55 1.67
C PRO A 144 -14.13 -11.99 1.45
N LEU A 145 -15.05 -12.93 1.58
CA LEU A 145 -14.82 -14.31 1.17
C LEU A 145 -15.19 -14.49 -0.31
N TYR A 146 -14.35 -15.22 -1.05
CA TYR A 146 -14.63 -15.75 -2.38
C TYR A 146 -14.62 -17.28 -2.30
N GLU A 147 -15.76 -17.91 -2.60
CA GLU A 147 -15.93 -19.37 -2.54
C GLU A 147 -15.48 -19.97 -1.18
N GLY A 148 -15.80 -19.27 -0.08
CA GLY A 148 -15.47 -19.70 1.27
C GLY A 148 -14.01 -19.44 1.71
N THR A 149 -13.19 -18.81 0.86
CA THR A 149 -11.80 -18.45 1.19
C THR A 149 -11.61 -16.93 1.21
N PRO A 150 -10.81 -16.36 2.13
CA PRO A 150 -10.55 -14.92 2.14
C PRO A 150 -10.02 -14.43 0.80
N ALA A 151 -10.54 -13.32 0.28
CA ALA A 151 -10.05 -12.69 -0.92
C ALA A 151 -8.63 -12.11 -0.71
N PRO A 152 -7.89 -11.72 -1.77
CA PRO A 152 -6.54 -11.21 -1.64
C PRO A 152 -6.53 -9.86 -0.91
N ALA A 153 -6.07 -9.86 0.35
CA ALA A 153 -6.02 -8.68 1.20
C ALA A 153 -5.21 -7.53 0.58
N ASN A 154 -4.15 -7.82 -0.17
CA ASN A 154 -3.35 -6.80 -0.84
C ASN A 154 -4.14 -6.04 -1.91
N VAL A 155 -5.02 -6.73 -2.64
CA VAL A 155 -5.87 -6.12 -3.67
C VAL A 155 -7.03 -5.35 -3.02
N PHE A 156 -7.58 -5.87 -1.92
CA PHE A 156 -8.51 -5.12 -1.07
C PHE A 156 -7.89 -3.82 -0.55
N THR A 157 -6.69 -3.89 0.03
CA THR A 157 -5.97 -2.71 0.54
C THR A 157 -5.68 -1.70 -0.57
N LEU A 158 -5.33 -2.13 -1.79
CA LEU A 158 -5.16 -1.21 -2.93
C LEU A 158 -6.48 -0.53 -3.32
N GLY A 159 -7.59 -1.27 -3.36
CA GLY A 159 -8.91 -0.69 -3.60
C GLY A 159 -9.26 0.38 -2.55
N ALA A 160 -9.03 0.07 -1.27
CA ALA A 160 -9.25 1.01 -0.17
C ALA A 160 -8.33 2.23 -0.24
N ALA A 161 -7.05 2.04 -0.62
CA ALA A 161 -6.13 3.14 -0.81
C ALA A 161 -6.60 4.10 -1.91
N LEU A 162 -7.16 3.60 -3.01
CA LEU A 162 -7.74 4.45 -4.06
C LEU A 162 -9.01 5.17 -3.61
N GLY A 163 -9.88 4.49 -2.87
CA GLY A 163 -11.17 5.06 -2.45
C GLY A 163 -11.08 6.06 -1.30
N ARG A 164 -10.06 5.92 -0.43
CA ARG A 164 -9.96 6.68 0.82
C ARG A 164 -8.82 7.69 0.85
N THR A 165 -7.93 7.67 -0.16
CA THR A 165 -6.79 8.60 -0.23
C THR A 165 -6.73 9.34 -1.55
N ARG A 166 -5.90 10.38 -1.63
CA ARG A 166 -5.61 11.13 -2.85
C ARG A 166 -5.01 10.28 -3.98
N LEU A 167 -4.61 9.02 -3.72
CA LEU A 167 -4.19 8.11 -4.78
C LEU A 167 -5.29 7.91 -5.84
N GLY A 168 -6.57 7.93 -5.47
CA GLY A 168 -7.69 7.84 -6.41
C GLY A 168 -7.81 9.03 -7.36
N GLU A 169 -7.31 10.20 -6.96
CA GLU A 169 -7.23 11.38 -7.83
C GLU A 169 -6.06 11.29 -8.81
N VAL A 170 -4.99 10.58 -8.43
CA VAL A 170 -3.78 10.37 -9.24
C VAL A 170 -3.98 9.24 -10.26
N LEU A 171 -4.60 8.13 -9.83
CA LEU A 171 -4.87 6.96 -10.64
C LEU A 171 -6.36 6.61 -10.57
N PRO A 172 -7.11 6.70 -11.69
CA PRO A 172 -8.52 6.32 -11.71
C PRO A 172 -8.70 4.84 -11.33
N SER A 173 -9.70 4.56 -10.49
CA SER A 173 -10.02 3.20 -10.04
C SER A 173 -10.29 2.25 -11.19
N GLU A 174 -10.89 2.73 -12.27
CA GLU A 174 -11.25 1.96 -13.45
C GLU A 174 -10.00 1.51 -14.21
N ALA A 175 -8.97 2.36 -14.24
CA ALA A 175 -7.69 2.02 -14.86
C ALA A 175 -6.98 0.90 -14.08
N VAL A 176 -6.96 1.02 -12.74
CA VAL A 176 -6.37 -0.02 -11.87
C VAL A 176 -7.16 -1.33 -11.98
N ALA A 177 -8.49 -1.27 -12.01
CA ALA A 177 -9.35 -2.43 -12.23
C ALA A 177 -9.03 -3.12 -13.57
N GLY A 178 -8.86 -2.35 -14.65
CA GLY A 178 -8.47 -2.89 -15.95
C GLY A 178 -7.14 -3.65 -15.92
N VAL A 179 -6.13 -3.12 -15.20
CA VAL A 179 -4.84 -3.81 -15.01
C VAL A 179 -5.01 -5.11 -14.22
N ILE A 180 -5.81 -5.10 -13.14
CA ILE A 180 -6.12 -6.30 -12.35
C ILE A 180 -6.72 -7.40 -13.23
N GLU A 181 -7.67 -7.03 -14.10
CA GLU A 181 -8.33 -7.97 -15.01
C GLU A 181 -7.38 -8.56 -16.06
N GLN A 182 -6.49 -7.74 -16.59
CA GLN A 182 -5.49 -8.17 -17.59
C GLN A 182 -4.42 -9.09 -16.98
N ARG A 183 -3.97 -8.78 -15.75
CA ARG A 183 -2.87 -9.48 -15.09
C ARG A 183 -3.22 -10.92 -14.70
N TRP A 184 -4.45 -11.15 -14.23
CA TRP A 184 -4.88 -12.47 -13.75
C TRP A 184 -5.97 -13.09 -14.63
N ARG A 185 -5.57 -13.83 -15.67
CA ARG A 185 -6.51 -14.61 -16.50
C ARG A 185 -7.30 -15.68 -15.73
N ARG A 186 -6.74 -16.19 -14.64
CA ARG A 186 -7.40 -17.11 -13.70
C ARG A 186 -7.47 -16.44 -12.34
N GLY A 187 -8.63 -16.49 -11.69
CA GLY A 187 -8.84 -15.82 -10.40
C GLY A 187 -9.14 -14.31 -10.50
N VAL A 188 -9.51 -13.83 -11.69
CA VAL A 188 -9.95 -12.43 -11.89
C VAL A 188 -11.11 -12.07 -10.96
N GLU A 189 -12.12 -12.93 -10.86
CA GLU A 189 -13.32 -12.66 -10.06
C GLU A 189 -13.00 -12.45 -8.58
N ARG A 190 -12.11 -13.28 -8.03
CA ARG A 190 -11.64 -13.13 -6.65
C ARG A 190 -10.87 -11.83 -6.42
N ASN A 191 -10.04 -11.40 -7.37
CA ASN A 191 -9.31 -10.13 -7.26
C ASN A 191 -10.23 -8.92 -7.47
N ARG A 192 -11.18 -9.01 -8.41
CA ARG A 192 -12.19 -7.98 -8.67
C ARG A 192 -13.07 -7.76 -7.44
N LEU A 193 -13.54 -8.84 -6.82
CA LEU A 193 -14.29 -8.79 -5.56
C LEU A 193 -13.50 -8.08 -4.46
N ALA A 194 -12.23 -8.47 -4.25
CA ALA A 194 -11.38 -7.84 -3.25
C ALA A 194 -11.22 -6.34 -3.52
N PHE A 195 -10.88 -5.98 -4.77
CA PHE A 195 -10.66 -4.60 -5.17
C PHE A 195 -11.89 -3.73 -4.97
N GLN A 196 -13.05 -4.21 -5.43
CA GLN A 196 -14.33 -3.49 -5.31
C GLN A 196 -14.75 -3.33 -3.85
N ALA A 197 -14.60 -4.37 -3.02
CA ALA A 197 -14.88 -4.29 -1.59
C ALA A 197 -13.97 -3.26 -0.90
N GLY A 198 -12.68 -3.24 -1.27
CA GLY A 198 -11.73 -2.23 -0.80
C GLY A 198 -12.15 -0.83 -1.20
N LEU A 199 -12.48 -0.62 -2.47
CA LEU A 199 -12.90 0.69 -3.00
C LEU A 199 -14.16 1.23 -2.33
N ALA A 200 -15.07 0.33 -1.91
CA ALA A 200 -16.29 0.68 -1.20
C ALA A 200 -16.13 0.80 0.33
N SER A 201 -14.96 0.46 0.87
CA SER A 201 -14.69 0.54 2.31
C SER A 201 -14.66 2.00 2.78
N ARG A 202 -15.30 2.28 3.92
CA ARG A 202 -15.46 3.64 4.49
C ARG A 202 -14.45 3.88 5.59
#